data_AF-A0A8H4ZUH9-F1
#
_entry.id   AF-A0A8H4ZUH9-F1
#
_cell.length_a   1.000
_cell.length_b   1.000
_cell.length_c   1.000
_cell.angle_alpha   90.00
_cell.angle_beta   90.00
_cell.angle_gamma   90.00
#
_symmetry.space_group_name_H-M   'P 1'
#
loop_
_entity.id
_entity.type
_entity.pdbx_description
1 polymer ?
#
loop_
_entity_poly.entity_id
_entity_poly.type
_entity_poly.pdbx_seq_one_letter_code
_entity_poly.pdbx_strand_id
1 'polypeptide(L)'
;MTTDDIISLKSRQKRRLYEPIVLYKALTEITHEQGALRPAEAPERPRTEEERYHHFLHKLASICDSTKGGRTVTSIAVLDEEERYKYVFACNQISDGDLDDTRDLLTTVLTSLCDFHTFPLERKKTVESEILKKILSFNSSRINCYLNALKAKNIVACLEYCQLQTDTADISVEEGLGALDGSIEDTTFKNMGYNECFETYNTILQALETFLTREVRSYIDIRATNGRFSEGRSFVCWSELRHSVSRLQSYKKTVQDLIAAEREWPDIFQEFEVVSVTSSQAELNPLGKKSEKASNIIGRMCSNEASRQRYCDLAQNLQRMFDLDDRIQTQCTKATFKPIVHCEILVLEWIMALNREMAREHHPRVTFFKDWSYIGSSKPACQLCRYYFDTAGQHNGIRTRAGHGNLYTNWRFPDLHESDGRFGQARRQSIFNSMIEKIRHDAFGILVMRNSEGKRHDSSTHPLMSVRYTDVQTELSVGNLPSVDELGEVFATGLSLDSPSNSLEESDFDDEDGGTSL
;
A
#
# COMPACT_ATOMS: atom_id res chain seq x y z
N MET A 1 -7.05 27.55 14.54
CA MET A 1 -7.94 26.40 14.31
C MET A 1 -8.56 26.04 15.65
N THR A 2 -9.87 26.24 15.79
CA THR A 2 -10.64 25.77 16.95
C THR A 2 -10.48 24.26 17.04
N THR A 3 -10.25 23.75 18.25
CA THR A 3 -10.24 22.30 18.54
C THR A 3 -11.64 21.76 18.32
N ASP A 4 -11.95 21.45 17.07
CA ASP A 4 -13.20 20.84 16.66
C ASP A 4 -13.18 19.38 17.11
N ASP A 5 -14.21 18.96 17.85
CA ASP A 5 -14.23 17.64 18.48
C ASP A 5 -14.19 16.53 17.42
N ILE A 6 -13.37 15.51 17.65
CA ILE A 6 -13.24 14.37 16.72
C ILE A 6 -14.33 13.34 17.05
N ILE A 7 -15.20 13.07 16.08
CA ILE A 7 -16.25 12.05 16.17
C ILE A 7 -15.63 10.67 15.93
N SER A 8 -15.21 10.01 17.00
CA SER A 8 -14.65 8.65 16.93
C SER A 8 -15.66 7.58 16.47
N LEU A 9 -15.17 6.52 15.81
CA LEU A 9 -15.97 5.32 15.58
C LEU A 9 -16.32 4.63 16.91
N LYS A 10 -17.57 4.18 17.06
CA LYS A 10 -18.01 3.43 18.25
C LYS A 10 -17.26 2.11 18.36
N SER A 11 -17.04 1.60 19.58
CA SER A 11 -16.29 0.34 19.80
C SER A 11 -16.86 -0.86 19.03
N ARG A 12 -18.20 -0.91 18.85
CA ARG A 12 -18.85 -1.94 18.02
C ARG A 12 -18.48 -1.81 16.53
N GLN A 13 -18.39 -0.59 15.99
CA GLN A 13 -17.96 -0.35 14.61
C GLN A 13 -16.50 -0.71 14.43
N LYS A 14 -15.62 -0.32 15.37
CA LYS A 14 -14.20 -0.71 15.34
C LYS A 14 -14.07 -2.24 15.27
N ARG A 15 -14.73 -3.00 16.16
CA ARG A 15 -14.70 -4.46 16.09
C ARG A 15 -15.23 -5.03 14.76
N ARG A 16 -16.35 -4.50 14.24
CA ARG A 16 -16.90 -4.92 12.95
C ARG A 16 -15.91 -4.78 11.79
N LEU A 17 -14.99 -3.81 11.88
CA LEU A 17 -13.93 -3.57 10.90
C LEU A 17 -12.70 -4.45 11.13
N TYR A 18 -12.15 -4.43 12.34
CA TYR A 18 -10.85 -5.05 12.59
C TYR A 18 -10.89 -6.57 12.68
N GLU A 19 -12.00 -7.18 13.09
CA GLU A 19 -12.13 -8.64 13.16
C GLU A 19 -12.02 -9.30 11.77
N PRO A 20 -12.77 -8.86 10.73
CA PRO A 20 -12.55 -9.34 9.36
C PRO A 20 -11.14 -9.07 8.84
N ILE A 21 -10.53 -7.91 9.16
CA ILE A 21 -9.18 -7.56 8.70
C ILE A 21 -8.15 -8.54 9.27
N VAL A 22 -8.22 -8.87 10.57
CA VAL A 22 -7.28 -9.81 11.16
C VAL A 22 -7.48 -11.23 10.63
N LEU A 23 -8.73 -11.66 10.45
CA LEU A 23 -9.01 -12.96 9.82
C LEU A 23 -8.44 -13.01 8.40
N TYR A 24 -8.70 -11.99 7.58
CA TYR A 24 -8.15 -11.87 6.23
C TYR A 24 -6.61 -11.90 6.28
N LYS A 25 -5.98 -11.15 7.19
CA LYS A 25 -4.52 -11.14 7.33
C LYS A 25 -3.96 -12.54 7.60
N ALA A 26 -4.54 -13.26 8.57
CA ALA A 26 -4.11 -14.60 8.93
C ALA A 26 -4.30 -15.61 7.78
N LEU A 27 -5.42 -15.55 7.07
CA LEU A 27 -5.68 -16.37 5.89
C LEU A 27 -4.66 -16.11 4.78
N THR A 28 -4.33 -14.84 4.54
CA THR A 28 -3.33 -14.43 3.54
C THR A 28 -1.92 -14.90 3.90
N GLU A 29 -1.55 -14.91 5.19
CA GLU A 29 -0.26 -15.43 5.63
C GLU A 29 -0.14 -16.92 5.33
N ILE A 30 -1.20 -17.70 5.54
CA ILE A 30 -1.25 -19.14 5.21
C ILE A 30 -1.07 -19.38 3.70
N THR A 31 -1.81 -18.65 2.85
CA THR A 31 -1.73 -18.83 1.39
C THR A 31 -0.39 -18.36 0.82
N HIS A 32 0.23 -17.32 1.39
CA HIS A 32 1.58 -16.88 1.03
C HIS A 32 2.64 -17.94 1.33
N GLU A 33 2.52 -18.65 2.45
CA GLU A 33 3.40 -19.77 2.80
C GLU A 33 3.22 -20.95 1.83
N GLN A 34 2.01 -21.17 1.34
CA GLN A 34 1.70 -22.21 0.35
C GLN A 34 2.12 -21.86 -1.09
N GLY A 35 2.50 -20.61 -1.38
CA GLY A 35 2.94 -20.19 -2.71
C GLY A 35 1.79 -19.88 -3.69
N ALA A 36 0.56 -19.81 -3.19
CA ALA A 36 -0.65 -19.52 -3.97
C ALA A 36 -0.84 -17.99 -4.18
N LEU A 37 0.15 -17.33 -4.77
CA LEU A 37 0.11 -15.90 -5.10
C LEU A 37 -0.32 -15.70 -6.56
N ARG A 38 -1.31 -14.84 -6.80
CA ARG A 38 -1.56 -14.30 -8.14
C ARG A 38 -0.49 -13.25 -8.49
N PRO A 39 0.03 -13.25 -9.74
CA PRO A 39 0.87 -12.15 -10.21
C PRO A 39 0.09 -10.84 -10.10
N ALA A 40 0.69 -9.80 -9.53
CA ALA A 40 0.15 -8.47 -9.78
C ALA A 40 0.70 -7.97 -11.12
N GLU A 41 -0.14 -7.34 -11.91
CA GLU A 41 0.23 -6.83 -13.24
C GLU A 41 1.47 -5.91 -13.16
N ALA A 42 2.33 -6.03 -14.17
CA ALA A 42 3.46 -5.12 -14.30
C ALA A 42 2.89 -3.73 -14.62
N PRO A 43 3.37 -2.65 -13.99
CA PRO A 43 3.01 -1.32 -14.44
C PRO A 43 3.51 -1.17 -15.88
N GLU A 44 2.59 -0.92 -16.81
CA GLU A 44 2.96 -0.61 -18.20
C GLU A 44 3.86 0.63 -18.22
N ARG A 45 4.77 0.71 -19.20
CA ARG A 45 5.48 1.97 -19.45
C ARG A 45 4.43 3.06 -19.72
N PRO A 46 4.52 4.24 -19.10
CA PRO A 46 3.58 5.33 -19.35
C PRO A 46 3.47 5.62 -20.84
N ARG A 47 2.26 5.48 -21.39
CA ARG A 47 1.96 5.69 -22.82
C ARG A 47 1.29 7.04 -23.03
N THR A 48 0.38 7.42 -22.13
CA THR A 48 -0.32 8.70 -22.20
C THR A 48 0.41 9.79 -21.42
N GLU A 49 0.04 11.05 -21.69
CA GLU A 49 0.54 12.19 -20.93
C GLU A 49 0.15 12.12 -19.44
N GLU A 50 -1.11 11.77 -19.16
CA GLU A 50 -1.61 11.58 -17.80
C GLU A 50 -0.84 10.46 -17.06
N GLU A 51 -0.52 9.35 -17.73
CA GLU A 51 0.29 8.28 -17.11
C GLU A 51 1.72 8.72 -16.81
N ARG A 52 2.32 9.57 -17.66
CA ARG A 52 3.63 10.16 -17.36
C ARG A 52 3.56 11.09 -16.16
N TYR A 53 2.47 11.85 -16.03
CA TYR A 53 2.23 12.70 -14.88
C TYR A 53 2.03 11.89 -13.59
N HIS A 54 1.27 10.79 -13.64
CA HIS A 54 1.16 9.86 -12.52
C HIS A 54 2.53 9.32 -12.10
N HIS A 55 3.37 8.92 -13.07
CA HIS A 55 4.73 8.45 -12.80
C HIS A 55 5.59 9.54 -12.16
N PHE A 56 5.52 10.78 -12.63
CA PHE A 56 6.16 11.94 -12.00
C PHE A 56 5.77 12.08 -10.51
N LEU A 57 4.48 12.02 -10.19
CA LEU A 57 4.04 12.09 -8.79
C LEU A 57 4.54 10.90 -7.95
N HIS A 58 4.62 9.69 -8.53
CA HIS A 58 5.21 8.54 -7.83
C HIS A 58 6.69 8.77 -7.55
N LYS A 59 7.41 9.43 -8.46
CA LYS A 59 8.83 9.77 -8.29
C LYS A 59 9.06 10.81 -7.23
N LEU A 60 8.31 11.91 -7.23
CA LEU A 60 8.33 12.88 -6.13
C LEU A 60 8.01 12.24 -4.78
N ALA A 61 6.97 11.40 -4.72
CA ALA A 61 6.65 10.71 -3.48
C ALA A 61 7.75 9.72 -3.07
N SER A 62 8.42 9.06 -4.02
CA SER A 62 9.46 8.07 -3.74
C SER A 62 10.72 8.65 -3.11
N ILE A 63 11.11 9.89 -3.46
CA ILE A 63 12.27 10.56 -2.86
C ILE A 63 12.02 10.98 -1.41
N CYS A 64 10.76 11.07 -0.99
CA CYS A 64 10.34 11.41 0.37
C CYS A 64 10.26 10.20 1.31
N ASP A 65 10.28 8.97 0.78
CA ASP A 65 10.17 7.75 1.58
C ASP A 65 11.55 7.31 2.12
N SER A 66 12.03 8.02 3.16
CA SER A 66 13.40 7.97 3.68
C SER A 66 13.78 6.72 4.48
N THR A 67 12.81 5.89 4.88
CA THR A 67 13.05 4.68 5.68
C THR A 67 12.47 3.42 5.04
N LYS A 68 13.09 2.27 5.29
CA LYS A 68 12.49 0.98 4.90
C LYS A 68 11.30 0.68 5.81
N GLY A 69 10.20 0.22 5.21
CA GLY A 69 8.96 -0.10 5.92
C GLY A 69 7.84 0.85 5.53
N GLY A 70 6.82 1.00 6.39
CA GLY A 70 5.61 1.76 6.07
C GLY A 70 5.58 3.19 6.62
N ARG A 71 6.54 3.58 7.47
CA ARG A 71 6.42 4.80 8.30
C ARG A 71 6.54 6.11 7.50
N THR A 72 7.46 6.16 6.55
CA THR A 72 7.79 7.33 5.71
C THR A 72 7.12 7.27 4.34
N VAL A 73 6.21 6.32 4.12
CA VAL A 73 5.43 6.29 2.87
C VAL A 73 4.73 7.63 2.72
N THR A 74 4.88 8.21 1.53
CA THR A 74 4.46 9.57 1.21
C THR A 74 3.46 9.53 0.07
N SER A 75 2.45 10.39 0.13
CA SER A 75 1.51 10.66 -0.97
C SER A 75 1.52 12.14 -1.30
N ILE A 76 1.32 12.47 -2.59
CA ILE A 76 1.40 13.82 -3.14
C ILE A 76 0.28 14.04 -4.15
N ALA A 77 -0.31 15.23 -4.15
CA ALA A 77 -1.17 15.77 -5.20
C ALA A 77 -0.69 17.17 -5.61
N VAL A 78 -0.97 17.55 -6.87
CA VAL A 78 -0.72 18.92 -7.36
C VAL A 78 -2.05 19.54 -7.75
N LEU A 79 -2.35 20.65 -7.09
CA LEU A 79 -3.55 21.44 -7.30
C LEU A 79 -3.18 22.67 -8.12
N ASP A 80 -4.09 23.06 -8.99
CA ASP A 80 -4.00 24.25 -9.83
C ASP A 80 -4.78 25.39 -9.16
N GLU A 81 -4.08 26.42 -8.71
CA GLU A 81 -4.65 27.65 -8.18
C GLU A 81 -4.32 28.80 -9.13
N GLU A 82 -5.16 29.85 -9.16
CA GLU A 82 -5.12 30.91 -10.19
C GLU A 82 -3.73 31.52 -10.45
N GLU A 83 -2.87 31.60 -9.43
CA GLU A 83 -1.55 32.23 -9.51
C GLU A 83 -0.37 31.26 -9.29
N ARG A 84 -0.61 30.03 -8.83
CA ARG A 84 0.45 29.09 -8.43
C ARG A 84 -0.04 27.66 -8.27
N TYR A 85 0.88 26.71 -8.38
CA TYR A 85 0.60 25.30 -8.13
C TYR A 85 0.80 24.95 -6.65
N LYS A 86 -0.12 24.17 -6.08
CA LYS A 86 -0.02 23.69 -4.70
C LYS A 86 0.32 22.21 -4.65
N TYR A 87 1.52 21.89 -4.19
CA TYR A 87 1.98 20.53 -3.91
C TYR A 87 1.57 20.13 -2.50
N VAL A 88 0.51 19.35 -2.39
CA VAL A 88 0.01 18.86 -1.10
C VAL A 88 0.58 17.47 -0.86
N PHE A 89 1.23 17.25 0.28
CA PHE A 89 1.76 15.94 0.62
C PHE A 89 1.44 15.51 2.06
N ALA A 90 1.40 14.20 2.28
CA ALA A 90 1.30 13.62 3.62
C ALA A 90 2.27 12.44 3.74
N CYS A 91 2.70 12.18 4.97
CA CYS A 91 3.46 10.98 5.34
C CYS A 91 2.64 10.14 6.32
N ASN A 92 2.90 8.83 6.37
CA ASN A 92 2.12 7.92 7.21
C ASN A 92 2.21 8.25 8.71
N GLN A 93 3.43 8.25 9.26
CA GLN A 93 3.62 8.42 10.71
C GLN A 93 5.01 8.96 11.03
N ILE A 94 5.23 10.25 10.74
CA ILE A 94 6.48 10.95 11.08
C ILE A 94 6.19 12.14 12.00
N SER A 95 7.23 12.71 12.61
CA SER A 95 7.09 13.90 13.46
C SER A 95 6.89 15.17 12.62
N ASP A 96 6.45 16.26 13.25
CA ASP A 96 6.31 17.55 12.55
C ASP A 96 7.67 18.06 12.02
N GLY A 97 8.76 17.84 12.78
CA GLY A 97 10.12 18.15 12.30
C GLY A 97 10.52 17.33 11.08
N ASP A 98 10.21 16.03 11.06
CA ASP A 98 10.47 15.19 9.88
C ASP A 98 9.57 15.58 8.67
N LEU A 99 8.35 16.08 8.93
CA LEU A 99 7.47 16.65 7.89
C LEU A 99 8.08 17.92 7.29
N ASP A 100 8.63 18.81 8.13
CA ASP A 100 9.34 19.99 7.68
C ASP A 100 10.57 19.61 6.84
N ASP A 101 11.38 18.65 7.29
CA ASP A 101 12.52 18.14 6.52
C ASP A 101 12.09 17.58 5.14
N THR A 102 10.93 16.93 5.08
CA THR A 102 10.35 16.39 3.84
C THR A 102 9.87 17.52 2.92
N ARG A 103 9.22 18.55 3.47
CA ARG A 103 8.80 19.75 2.73
C ARG A 103 10.02 20.47 2.16
N ASP A 104 11.08 20.60 2.95
CA ASP A 104 12.31 21.28 2.55
C ASP A 104 13.02 20.51 1.43
N LEU A 105 13.02 19.17 1.47
CA LEU A 105 13.49 18.34 0.36
C LEU A 105 12.70 18.62 -0.93
N LEU A 106 11.36 18.53 -0.86
CA LEU A 106 10.49 18.75 -2.03
C LEU A 106 10.69 20.14 -2.63
N THR A 107 10.66 21.16 -1.77
CA THR A 107 10.86 22.56 -2.18
C THR A 107 12.22 22.73 -2.85
N THR A 108 13.29 22.21 -2.23
CA THR A 108 14.65 22.29 -2.80
C THR A 108 14.72 21.63 -4.17
N VAL A 109 14.14 20.43 -4.34
CA VAL A 109 14.18 19.69 -5.60
C VAL A 109 13.39 20.42 -6.69
N LEU A 110 12.18 20.90 -6.38
CA LEU A 110 11.33 21.64 -7.34
C LEU A 110 12.00 22.96 -7.75
N THR A 111 12.51 23.76 -6.79
CA THR A 111 13.20 25.02 -7.08
C THR A 111 14.48 24.80 -7.88
N SER A 112 15.24 23.74 -7.59
CA SER A 112 16.48 23.43 -8.34
C SER A 112 16.19 23.06 -9.80
N LEU A 113 15.01 22.51 -10.07
CA LEU A 113 14.57 22.14 -11.41
C LEU A 113 13.89 23.30 -12.15
N CYS A 114 13.52 24.40 -11.49
CA CYS A 114 12.92 25.55 -12.17
C CYS A 114 13.80 26.04 -13.33
N ASP A 115 13.20 26.14 -14.53
CA ASP A 115 13.84 26.46 -15.80
C ASP A 115 15.01 25.55 -16.21
N PHE A 116 15.10 24.34 -15.66
CA PHE A 116 16.20 23.41 -15.94
C PHE A 116 16.37 23.13 -17.44
N HIS A 117 15.28 23.06 -18.21
CA HIS A 117 15.34 22.87 -19.66
C HIS A 117 16.15 23.97 -20.37
N THR A 118 16.17 25.20 -19.84
CA THR A 118 16.91 26.36 -20.38
C THR A 118 18.40 26.37 -20.04
N PHE A 119 18.82 25.61 -19.02
CA PHE A 119 20.19 25.69 -18.52
C PHE A 119 21.24 25.20 -19.56
N PRO A 120 22.44 25.81 -19.57
CA PRO A 120 23.59 25.28 -20.30
C PRO A 120 23.98 23.87 -19.81
N LEU A 121 24.62 23.07 -20.67
CA LEU A 121 24.96 21.67 -20.39
C LEU A 121 25.76 21.48 -19.09
N GLU A 122 26.75 22.34 -18.82
CA GLU A 122 27.56 22.23 -17.60
C GLU A 122 26.73 22.51 -16.33
N ARG A 123 25.85 23.52 -16.37
CA ARG A 123 24.92 23.79 -15.25
C ARG A 123 23.94 22.64 -15.05
N LYS A 124 23.45 22.01 -16.13
CA LYS A 124 22.56 20.83 -16.03
C LYS A 124 23.22 19.68 -15.27
N LYS A 125 24.48 19.36 -15.57
CA LYS A 125 25.25 18.32 -14.87
C LYS A 125 25.44 18.63 -13.38
N THR A 126 25.74 19.90 -13.06
CA THR A 126 25.89 20.36 -11.68
C THR A 126 24.59 20.20 -10.90
N VAL A 127 23.48 20.71 -11.43
CA VAL A 127 22.16 20.63 -10.79
C VAL A 127 21.69 19.19 -10.65
N GLU A 128 21.87 18.34 -11.68
CA GLU A 128 21.56 16.90 -11.60
C GLU A 128 22.33 16.23 -10.45
N SER A 129 23.62 16.56 -10.29
CA SER A 129 24.46 16.03 -9.22
C SER A 129 24.04 16.54 -7.84
N GLU A 130 23.68 17.82 -7.72
CA GLU A 130 23.22 18.43 -6.46
C GLU A 130 21.88 17.86 -5.99
N ILE A 131 20.93 17.69 -6.90
CA ILE A 131 19.64 17.03 -6.62
C ILE A 131 19.87 15.60 -6.16
N LEU A 132 20.72 14.85 -6.88
CA LEU A 132 21.04 13.46 -6.50
C LEU A 132 21.69 13.41 -5.11
N LYS A 133 22.67 14.28 -4.81
CA LYS A 133 23.30 14.39 -3.49
C LYS A 133 22.26 14.61 -2.37
N LYS A 134 21.33 15.54 -2.58
CA LYS A 134 20.29 15.86 -1.59
C LYS A 134 19.36 14.67 -1.35
N ILE A 135 18.88 14.02 -2.42
CA ILE A 135 18.02 12.84 -2.33
C ILE A 135 18.73 11.69 -1.61
N LEU A 136 19.99 11.40 -1.95
CA LEU A 136 20.75 10.31 -1.34
C LEU A 136 21.00 10.54 0.15
N SER A 137 21.34 11.77 0.54
CA SER A 137 21.52 12.10 1.96
C SER A 137 20.22 11.90 2.75
N PHE A 138 19.09 12.41 2.24
CA PHE A 138 17.78 12.24 2.85
C PHE A 138 17.37 10.76 2.98
N ASN A 139 17.71 9.93 1.99
CA ASN A 139 17.37 8.51 1.94
C ASN A 139 18.48 7.58 2.46
N SER A 140 19.54 8.12 3.07
CA SER A 140 20.73 7.37 3.49
C SER A 140 20.40 6.15 4.37
N SER A 141 19.48 6.31 5.32
CA SER A 141 18.98 5.22 6.19
C SER A 141 18.37 4.08 5.37
N ARG A 142 17.48 4.39 4.42
CA ARG A 142 16.87 3.39 3.54
C ARG A 142 17.86 2.74 2.59
N ILE A 143 18.78 3.51 2.01
CA ILE A 143 19.85 2.99 1.14
C ILE A 143 20.70 2.00 1.93
N ASN A 144 21.10 2.35 3.16
CA ASN A 144 21.87 1.49 4.04
C ASN A 144 21.14 0.18 4.35
N CYS A 145 19.81 0.20 4.53
CA CYS A 145 19.02 -1.02 4.72
C CYS A 145 19.08 -1.95 3.50
N TYR A 146 19.00 -1.42 2.28
CA TYR A 146 19.11 -2.23 1.07
C TYR A 146 20.52 -2.74 0.84
N LEU A 147 21.54 -1.91 1.10
CA LEU A 147 22.94 -2.32 1.02
C LEU A 147 23.25 -3.44 2.02
N ASN A 148 22.83 -3.31 3.28
CA ASN A 148 23.07 -4.36 4.28
C ASN A 148 22.33 -5.66 3.94
N ALA A 149 21.11 -5.58 3.42
CA ALA A 149 20.38 -6.76 2.95
C ALA A 149 21.06 -7.42 1.74
N LEU A 150 21.61 -6.61 0.84
CA LEU A 150 22.37 -7.08 -0.32
C LEU A 150 23.59 -7.89 0.13
N LYS A 151 24.45 -7.31 0.99
CA LYS A 151 25.68 -7.90 1.50
C LYS A 151 25.43 -9.12 2.40
N ALA A 152 24.72 -8.90 3.50
CA ALA A 152 24.65 -9.90 4.58
C ALA A 152 23.74 -11.09 4.28
N LYS A 153 22.94 -11.05 3.21
CA LYS A 153 21.95 -12.10 2.93
C LYS A 153 21.83 -12.44 1.45
N ASN A 154 21.58 -11.44 0.60
CA ASN A 154 21.17 -11.74 -0.78
C ASN A 154 22.32 -12.28 -1.62
N ILE A 155 23.51 -11.65 -1.55
CA ILE A 155 24.71 -12.13 -2.25
C ILE A 155 25.13 -13.50 -1.71
N VAL A 156 25.26 -13.64 -0.39
CA VAL A 156 25.63 -14.92 0.26
C VAL A 156 24.74 -16.07 -0.18
N ALA A 157 23.40 -15.90 -0.13
CA ALA A 157 22.47 -16.95 -0.54
C ALA A 157 22.49 -17.25 -2.06
N CYS A 158 22.86 -16.28 -2.90
CA CYS A 158 23.04 -16.49 -4.33
C CYS A 158 24.38 -17.19 -4.65
N LEU A 159 25.45 -16.89 -3.90
CA LEU A 159 26.74 -17.58 -4.00
C LEU A 159 26.61 -19.05 -3.60
N GLU A 160 25.99 -19.33 -2.45
CA GLU A 160 25.69 -20.70 -2.01
C GLU A 160 24.87 -21.46 -3.06
N TYR A 161 23.93 -20.77 -3.74
CA TYR A 161 23.17 -21.38 -4.82
C TYR A 161 24.05 -21.77 -6.00
N CYS A 162 24.95 -20.88 -6.45
CA CYS A 162 25.84 -21.13 -7.59
C CYS A 162 26.84 -22.26 -7.31
N GLN A 163 27.41 -22.32 -6.10
CA GLN A 163 28.38 -23.34 -5.69
C GLN A 163 27.84 -24.77 -5.74
N LEU A 164 26.52 -24.91 -5.63
CA LEU A 164 25.83 -26.20 -5.69
C LEU A 164 25.50 -26.64 -7.13
N GLN A 165 25.80 -25.82 -8.14
CA GLN A 165 25.57 -26.14 -9.55
C GLN A 165 26.88 -26.44 -10.28
N THR A 166 26.78 -27.14 -11.41
CA THR A 166 27.94 -27.49 -12.26
C THR A 166 27.93 -26.78 -13.61
N ASP A 167 26.98 -25.86 -13.85
CA ASP A 167 26.82 -25.19 -15.15
C ASP A 167 27.81 -24.03 -15.28
N THR A 168 28.36 -23.86 -16.48
CA THR A 168 29.34 -22.80 -16.81
C THR A 168 28.79 -21.38 -16.61
N ALA A 169 27.47 -21.20 -16.79
CA ALA A 169 26.80 -19.93 -16.55
C ALA A 169 26.75 -19.57 -15.05
N ASP A 170 26.66 -20.56 -14.16
CA ASP A 170 26.62 -20.33 -12.72
C ASP A 170 28.00 -19.91 -12.20
N ILE A 171 29.09 -20.45 -12.76
CA ILE A 171 30.49 -20.08 -12.45
C ILE A 171 30.75 -18.60 -12.75
N SER A 172 30.36 -18.12 -13.95
CA SER A 172 30.58 -16.72 -14.33
C SER A 172 29.78 -15.75 -13.45
N VAL A 173 28.56 -16.13 -13.05
CA VAL A 173 27.74 -15.32 -12.14
C VAL A 173 28.30 -15.35 -10.72
N GLU A 174 28.85 -16.49 -10.27
CA GLU A 174 29.52 -16.63 -8.98
C GLU A 174 30.74 -15.70 -8.88
N GLU A 175 31.64 -15.73 -9.87
CA GLU A 175 32.81 -14.84 -9.93
C GLU A 175 32.39 -13.36 -9.88
N GLY A 176 31.38 -12.99 -10.66
CA GLY A 176 30.83 -11.63 -10.67
C GLY A 176 30.21 -11.22 -9.33
N LEU A 177 29.50 -12.14 -8.65
CA LEU A 177 28.94 -11.91 -7.32
C LEU A 177 30.03 -11.75 -6.27
N GLY A 178 31.10 -12.57 -6.32
CA GLY A 178 32.24 -12.45 -5.41
C GLY A 178 32.99 -11.13 -5.58
N ALA A 179 33.19 -10.69 -6.83
CA ALA A 179 33.77 -9.38 -7.11
C ALA A 179 32.89 -8.22 -6.63
N LEU A 180 31.56 -8.33 -6.81
CA LEU A 180 30.62 -7.35 -6.27
C LEU A 180 30.70 -7.30 -4.75
N ASP A 181 30.68 -8.44 -4.07
CA ASP A 181 30.72 -8.54 -2.61
C ASP A 181 31.95 -7.84 -2.04
N GLY A 182 33.15 -8.19 -2.55
CA GLY A 182 34.39 -7.56 -2.13
C GLY A 182 34.44 -6.05 -2.43
N SER A 183 33.79 -5.59 -3.50
CA SER A 183 33.74 -4.16 -3.84
C SER A 183 32.86 -3.33 -2.90
N ILE A 184 31.89 -3.96 -2.22
CA ILE A 184 30.92 -3.26 -1.35
C ILE A 184 31.05 -3.63 0.13
N GLU A 185 31.94 -4.56 0.49
CA GLU A 185 32.10 -5.14 1.83
C GLU A 185 32.14 -4.06 2.93
N ASP A 186 33.10 -3.14 2.82
CA ASP A 186 33.35 -2.07 3.80
C ASP A 186 32.42 -0.86 3.65
N THR A 187 31.48 -0.90 2.70
CA THR A 187 30.66 0.26 2.40
C THR A 187 29.50 0.42 3.39
N THR A 188 29.28 1.63 3.90
CA THR A 188 28.20 1.98 4.83
C THR A 188 27.72 3.41 4.56
N PHE A 189 26.48 3.75 4.91
CA PHE A 189 25.96 5.13 4.82
C PHE A 189 25.75 5.77 6.21
N LYS A 190 26.23 5.14 7.28
CA LYS A 190 26.05 5.65 8.64
C LYS A 190 26.93 6.88 8.90
N ASN A 191 26.32 7.95 9.44
CA ASN A 191 26.99 9.18 9.88
C ASN A 191 27.82 9.90 8.81
N MET A 192 27.49 9.73 7.53
CA MET A 192 28.21 10.37 6.41
C MET A 192 27.69 11.78 6.12
N GLY A 193 28.60 12.65 5.71
CA GLY A 193 28.25 13.95 5.12
C GLY A 193 27.65 13.81 3.70
N TYR A 194 27.10 14.91 3.17
CA TYR A 194 26.47 14.94 1.84
C TYR A 194 27.39 14.42 0.72
N ASN A 195 28.64 14.89 0.68
CA ASN A 195 29.59 14.51 -0.37
C ASN A 195 30.06 13.06 -0.22
N GLU A 196 30.32 12.60 1.00
CA GLU A 196 30.73 11.22 1.28
C GLU A 196 29.66 10.21 0.85
N CYS A 197 28.38 10.51 1.16
CA CYS A 197 27.25 9.70 0.74
C CYS A 197 27.19 9.55 -0.79
N PHE A 198 27.43 10.64 -1.51
CA PHE A 198 27.40 10.65 -2.97
C PHE A 198 28.55 9.86 -3.61
N GLU A 199 29.78 10.08 -3.16
CA GLU A 199 30.94 9.31 -3.65
C GLU A 199 30.79 7.82 -3.37
N THR A 200 30.33 7.49 -2.16
CA THR A 200 30.03 6.11 -1.76
C THR A 200 28.97 5.47 -2.65
N TYR A 201 27.88 6.20 -2.93
CA TYR A 201 26.83 5.72 -3.81
C TYR A 201 27.30 5.51 -5.25
N ASN A 202 28.12 6.41 -5.79
CA ASN A 202 28.69 6.27 -7.13
C ASN A 202 29.59 5.04 -7.24
N THR A 203 30.41 4.76 -6.23
CA THR A 203 31.22 3.54 -6.17
C THR A 203 30.36 2.28 -6.21
N ILE A 204 29.27 2.24 -5.42
CA ILE A 204 28.31 1.12 -5.45
C ILE A 204 27.66 0.98 -6.83
N LEU A 205 27.23 2.09 -7.44
CA LEU A 205 26.63 2.06 -8.77
C LEU A 205 27.61 1.53 -9.81
N GLN A 206 28.87 1.96 -9.77
CA GLN A 206 29.91 1.47 -10.68
C GLN A 206 30.15 -0.03 -10.52
N ALA A 207 30.20 -0.53 -9.28
CA ALA A 207 30.32 -1.96 -9.00
C ALA A 207 29.11 -2.75 -9.53
N LEU A 208 27.89 -2.24 -9.31
CA LEU A 208 26.66 -2.85 -9.81
C LEU A 208 26.60 -2.84 -11.35
N GLU A 209 26.98 -1.75 -12.01
CA GLU A 209 27.01 -1.65 -13.46
C GLU A 209 28.03 -2.61 -14.08
N THR A 210 29.17 -2.82 -13.41
CA THR A 210 30.20 -3.79 -13.82
C THR A 210 29.71 -5.22 -13.68
N PHE A 211 29.00 -5.54 -12.60
CA PHE A 211 28.42 -6.87 -12.36
C PHE A 211 27.24 -7.17 -13.31
N LEU A 212 26.33 -6.22 -13.52
CA LEU A 212 25.06 -6.42 -14.21
C LEU A 212 25.20 -6.29 -15.73
N THR A 213 25.98 -7.18 -16.33
CA THR A 213 26.01 -7.37 -17.80
C THR A 213 24.62 -7.78 -18.31
N ARG A 214 24.41 -7.69 -19.63
CA ARG A 214 23.11 -8.06 -20.22
C ARG A 214 22.76 -9.52 -19.93
N GLU A 215 23.75 -10.38 -20.00
CA GLU A 215 23.67 -11.82 -19.78
C GLU A 215 23.35 -12.11 -18.30
N VAL A 216 24.05 -11.46 -17.36
CA VAL A 216 23.78 -11.59 -15.92
C VAL A 216 22.38 -11.07 -15.56
N ARG A 217 21.94 -9.95 -16.13
CA ARG A 217 20.57 -9.44 -15.92
C ARG A 217 19.52 -10.45 -16.37
N SER A 218 19.67 -11.00 -17.58
CA SER A 218 18.77 -12.03 -18.10
C SER A 218 18.77 -13.28 -17.21
N TYR A 219 19.94 -13.70 -16.74
CA TYR A 219 20.10 -14.82 -15.82
C TYR A 219 19.32 -14.59 -14.51
N ILE A 220 19.50 -13.42 -13.89
CA ILE A 220 18.82 -13.04 -12.65
C ILE A 220 17.32 -12.96 -12.87
N ASP A 221 16.86 -12.35 -13.97
CA ASP A 221 15.43 -12.18 -14.23
C ASP A 221 14.72 -13.52 -14.45
N ILE A 222 15.31 -14.45 -15.20
CA ILE A 222 14.74 -15.79 -15.39
C ILE A 222 14.57 -16.50 -14.05
N ARG A 223 15.61 -16.51 -13.21
CA ARG A 223 15.58 -17.18 -11.90
C ARG A 223 14.71 -16.46 -10.88
N ALA A 224 14.66 -15.13 -10.91
CA ALA A 224 13.81 -14.34 -10.04
C ALA A 224 12.31 -14.44 -10.42
N THR A 225 12.00 -14.76 -11.68
CA THR A 225 10.62 -14.86 -12.19
C THR A 225 10.06 -16.26 -12.04
N ASN A 226 10.89 -17.31 -12.05
CA ASN A 226 10.44 -18.66 -11.80
C ASN A 226 10.05 -18.84 -10.31
N GLY A 227 8.74 -19.03 -10.07
CA GLY A 227 8.17 -19.38 -8.76
C GLY A 227 8.66 -20.74 -8.22
N ARG A 228 8.29 -21.03 -6.96
CA ARG A 228 8.99 -21.94 -6.01
C ARG A 228 9.22 -23.41 -6.43
N PHE A 229 10.34 -23.93 -5.89
CA PHE A 229 10.74 -25.32 -5.64
C PHE A 229 10.60 -26.33 -6.80
N SER A 230 11.62 -26.41 -7.64
CA SER A 230 12.09 -27.73 -8.11
C SER A 230 13.14 -28.21 -7.11
N GLU A 231 12.96 -29.40 -6.53
CA GLU A 231 14.00 -30.12 -5.78
C GLU A 231 14.49 -29.46 -4.46
N GLY A 232 13.59 -28.82 -3.68
CA GLY A 232 13.94 -28.37 -2.33
C GLY A 232 14.85 -27.15 -2.22
N ARG A 233 15.11 -26.43 -3.33
CA ARG A 233 15.91 -25.19 -3.35
C ARG A 233 15.07 -23.93 -3.62
N SER A 234 15.42 -22.82 -2.98
CA SER A 234 14.61 -21.60 -2.93
C SER A 234 15.10 -20.54 -3.94
N PHE A 235 14.39 -20.37 -5.07
CA PHE A 235 14.58 -19.26 -6.03
C PHE A 235 14.35 -17.86 -5.44
N VAL A 236 13.98 -17.80 -4.16
CA VAL A 236 13.79 -16.58 -3.39
C VAL A 236 15.05 -15.70 -3.36
N CYS A 237 16.25 -16.27 -3.29
CA CYS A 237 17.49 -15.47 -3.20
C CYS A 237 17.64 -14.52 -4.40
N TRP A 238 17.43 -15.01 -5.62
CA TRP A 238 17.50 -14.21 -6.86
C TRP A 238 16.45 -13.09 -6.89
N SER A 239 15.25 -13.36 -6.41
CA SER A 239 14.19 -12.33 -6.31
C SER A 239 14.56 -11.21 -5.32
N GLU A 240 15.19 -11.55 -4.18
CA GLU A 240 15.64 -10.58 -3.19
C GLU A 240 16.87 -9.81 -3.66
N LEU A 241 17.82 -10.48 -4.34
CA LEU A 241 18.97 -9.86 -4.99
C LEU A 241 18.50 -8.79 -5.98
N ARG A 242 17.63 -9.18 -6.92
CA ARG A 242 17.05 -8.27 -7.92
C ARG A 242 16.34 -7.09 -7.26
N HIS A 243 15.58 -7.35 -6.19
CA HIS A 243 14.88 -6.30 -5.45
C HIS A 243 15.86 -5.25 -4.87
N SER A 244 16.87 -5.69 -4.12
CA SER A 244 17.84 -4.78 -3.51
C SER A 244 18.64 -4.00 -4.55
N VAL A 245 19.13 -4.68 -5.60
CA VAL A 245 19.86 -4.05 -6.71
C VAL A 245 19.02 -2.98 -7.40
N SER A 246 17.79 -3.31 -7.77
CA SER A 246 16.89 -2.37 -8.45
C SER A 246 16.61 -1.13 -7.59
N ARG A 247 16.55 -1.31 -6.26
CA ARG A 247 16.33 -0.20 -5.33
C ARG A 247 17.53 0.73 -5.23
N LEU A 248 18.73 0.17 -5.17
CA LEU A 248 19.96 0.95 -5.18
C LEU A 248 20.11 1.73 -6.48
N GLN A 249 19.80 1.14 -7.64
CA GLN A 249 19.91 1.83 -8.95
C GLN A 249 18.81 2.87 -9.21
N SER A 250 17.70 2.84 -8.45
CA SER A 250 16.51 3.64 -8.78
C SER A 250 16.65 5.15 -8.58
N TYR A 251 17.59 5.63 -7.76
CA TYR A 251 17.71 7.06 -7.43
C TYR A 251 18.18 7.89 -8.63
N LYS A 252 19.24 7.46 -9.33
CA LYS A 252 19.70 8.13 -10.56
C LYS A 252 18.59 8.20 -11.61
N LYS A 253 17.87 7.10 -11.81
CA LYS A 253 16.72 7.07 -12.74
C LYS A 253 15.59 7.99 -12.30
N THR A 254 15.36 8.13 -11.00
CA THR A 254 14.35 9.02 -10.43
C THR A 254 14.67 10.48 -10.72
N VAL A 255 15.93 10.91 -10.57
CA VAL A 255 16.35 12.28 -10.95
C VAL A 255 16.11 12.55 -12.44
N GLN A 256 16.46 11.59 -13.30
CA GLN A 256 16.19 11.69 -14.74
C GLN A 256 14.70 11.80 -15.08
N ASP A 257 13.85 11.08 -14.35
CA ASP A 257 12.40 11.13 -14.53
C ASP A 257 11.82 12.48 -14.08
N LEU A 258 12.36 13.09 -13.01
CA LEU A 258 11.98 14.44 -12.57
C LEU A 258 12.42 15.52 -13.59
N ILE A 259 13.64 15.41 -14.13
CA ILE A 259 14.13 16.28 -15.21
C ILE A 259 13.26 16.14 -16.47
N ALA A 260 12.83 14.93 -16.80
CA ALA A 260 11.95 14.70 -17.94
C ALA A 260 10.58 15.38 -17.74
N ALA A 261 10.03 15.32 -16.52
CA ALA A 261 8.79 16.00 -16.17
C ALA A 261 8.90 17.53 -16.27
N GLU A 262 10.03 18.12 -15.83
CA GLU A 262 10.27 19.56 -15.96
C GLU A 262 10.30 20.03 -17.42
N ARG A 263 10.84 19.22 -18.32
CA ARG A 263 10.83 19.52 -19.75
C ARG A 263 9.43 19.43 -20.36
N GLU A 264 8.58 18.57 -19.80
CA GLU A 264 7.23 18.32 -20.32
C GLU A 264 6.22 19.34 -19.77
N TRP A 265 6.36 19.72 -18.49
CA TRP A 265 5.50 20.67 -17.80
C TRP A 265 6.36 21.66 -16.99
N PRO A 266 7.02 22.65 -17.62
CA PRO A 266 7.88 23.60 -16.91
C PRO A 266 7.10 24.46 -15.91
N ASP A 267 5.83 24.75 -16.20
CA ASP A 267 5.01 25.67 -15.40
C ASP A 267 4.80 25.19 -13.96
N ILE A 268 4.69 23.87 -13.74
CA ILE A 268 4.49 23.30 -12.40
C ILE A 268 5.74 23.39 -11.49
N PHE A 269 6.86 23.90 -11.99
CA PHE A 269 8.11 24.11 -11.25
C PHE A 269 8.42 25.59 -10.97
N GLN A 270 7.63 26.53 -11.51
CA GLN A 270 7.88 27.97 -11.40
C GLN A 270 7.25 28.56 -10.13
N GLU A 271 5.98 28.95 -10.21
CA GLU A 271 5.22 29.49 -9.07
C GLU A 271 4.51 28.36 -8.36
N PHE A 272 5.04 27.95 -7.20
CA PHE A 272 4.47 26.85 -6.43
C PHE A 272 4.57 27.03 -4.92
N GLU A 273 3.73 26.30 -4.19
CA GLU A 273 3.78 26.14 -2.74
C GLU A 273 3.78 24.66 -2.37
N VAL A 274 4.60 24.27 -1.39
CA VAL A 274 4.58 22.91 -0.82
C VAL A 274 3.89 22.92 0.54
N VAL A 275 2.76 22.24 0.64
CA VAL A 275 1.91 22.16 1.83
C VAL A 275 1.95 20.75 2.40
N SER A 276 2.33 20.63 3.68
CA SER A 276 2.30 19.37 4.41
C SER A 276 0.95 19.16 5.11
N VAL A 277 0.48 17.92 5.10
CA VAL A 277 -0.64 17.44 5.90
C VAL A 277 -0.08 16.64 7.07
N THR A 278 -0.50 16.99 8.29
CA THR A 278 -0.02 16.36 9.52
C THR A 278 -0.28 14.85 9.51
N SER A 279 0.72 14.08 9.96
CA SER A 279 0.57 12.64 10.12
C SER A 279 -0.50 12.31 11.16
N SER A 280 -1.25 11.23 10.94
CA SER A 280 -2.28 10.81 11.90
C SER A 280 -1.67 10.30 13.21
N GLN A 281 -2.39 10.53 14.31
CA GLN A 281 -2.07 9.89 15.58
C GLN A 281 -2.46 8.41 15.56
N ALA A 282 -1.61 7.59 16.16
CA ALA A 282 -1.88 6.17 16.29
C ALA A 282 -2.94 5.91 17.35
N GLU A 283 -3.91 5.06 17.01
CA GLU A 283 -4.92 4.62 17.96
C GLU A 283 -4.50 3.36 18.72
N LEU A 284 -5.16 3.14 19.86
CA LEU A 284 -5.05 1.89 20.60
C LEU A 284 -5.71 0.75 19.85
N ASN A 285 -5.18 -0.45 20.04
CA ASN A 285 -5.73 -1.68 19.51
C ASN A 285 -7.22 -1.84 19.93
N PRO A 286 -8.15 -1.90 18.96
CA PRO A 286 -9.59 -1.98 19.26
C PRO A 286 -10.09 -3.42 19.49
N LEU A 287 -9.22 -4.42 19.35
CA LEU A 287 -9.54 -5.83 19.53
C LEU A 287 -9.29 -6.27 20.97
N GLY A 288 -9.94 -7.36 21.37
CA GLY A 288 -9.72 -8.00 22.67
C GLY A 288 -9.93 -9.50 22.58
N LYS A 289 -9.90 -10.20 23.73
CA LYS A 289 -9.93 -11.67 23.80
C LYS A 289 -11.02 -12.38 22.99
N LYS A 290 -12.18 -11.73 22.80
CA LYS A 290 -13.30 -12.28 22.02
C LYS A 290 -13.02 -12.36 20.52
N SER A 291 -11.99 -11.65 20.03
CA SER A 291 -11.58 -11.55 18.63
C SER A 291 -10.41 -12.49 18.28
N GLU A 292 -9.99 -13.36 19.20
CA GLU A 292 -8.81 -14.23 19.01
C GLU A 292 -9.11 -15.56 18.31
N LYS A 293 -10.39 -15.87 18.04
CA LYS A 293 -10.80 -17.14 17.42
C LYS A 293 -11.56 -16.91 16.11
N ALA A 294 -11.24 -17.67 15.08
CA ALA A 294 -11.87 -17.61 13.78
C ALA A 294 -13.38 -17.86 13.86
N SER A 295 -13.82 -18.87 14.62
CA SER A 295 -15.25 -19.20 14.78
C SER A 295 -16.06 -18.03 15.37
N ASN A 296 -15.48 -17.31 16.34
CA ASN A 296 -16.11 -16.14 16.94
C ASN A 296 -16.22 -14.96 15.95
N ILE A 297 -15.17 -14.75 15.15
CA ILE A 297 -15.15 -13.70 14.11
C ILE A 297 -16.18 -14.02 13.03
N ILE A 298 -16.14 -15.25 12.49
CA ILE A 298 -17.06 -15.74 11.44
C ILE A 298 -18.51 -15.64 11.91
N GLY A 299 -18.79 -16.05 13.16
CA GLY A 299 -20.14 -15.94 13.74
C GLY A 299 -20.67 -14.51 13.85
N ARG A 300 -19.80 -13.49 13.85
CA ARG A 300 -20.21 -12.06 13.80
C ARG A 300 -20.22 -11.47 12.39
N MET A 301 -19.61 -12.17 11.42
CA MET A 301 -19.63 -11.80 10.01
C MET A 301 -20.85 -12.38 9.28
N CYS A 302 -21.33 -13.54 9.70
CA CYS A 302 -22.45 -14.26 9.06
C CYS A 302 -23.68 -14.31 9.96
N SER A 303 -24.83 -13.88 9.42
CA SER A 303 -26.14 -14.03 10.06
C SER A 303 -26.83 -15.36 9.70
N ASN A 304 -26.52 -15.95 8.53
CA ASN A 304 -27.10 -17.21 8.08
C ASN A 304 -26.41 -18.41 8.74
N GLU A 305 -27.20 -19.30 9.35
CA GLU A 305 -26.69 -20.45 10.11
C GLU A 305 -25.93 -21.47 9.24
N ALA A 306 -26.46 -21.80 8.06
CA ALA A 306 -25.86 -22.78 7.17
C ALA A 306 -24.51 -22.29 6.61
N SER A 307 -24.43 -21.03 6.18
CA SER A 307 -23.18 -20.41 5.74
C SER A 307 -22.19 -20.29 6.89
N ARG A 308 -22.65 -19.92 8.09
CA ARG A 308 -21.81 -19.86 9.30
C ARG A 308 -21.19 -21.22 9.60
N GLN A 309 -21.99 -22.28 9.60
CA GLN A 309 -21.50 -23.64 9.85
C GLN A 309 -20.43 -24.03 8.81
N ARG A 310 -20.72 -23.83 7.52
CA ARG A 310 -19.78 -24.11 6.42
C ARG A 310 -18.44 -23.38 6.60
N TYR A 311 -18.46 -22.08 6.87
CA TYR A 311 -17.21 -21.31 7.06
C TYR A 311 -16.47 -21.70 8.33
N CYS A 312 -17.19 -22.01 9.42
CA CYS A 312 -16.59 -22.52 10.65
C CYS A 312 -15.88 -23.87 10.40
N ASP A 313 -16.47 -24.78 9.63
CA ASP A 313 -15.86 -26.07 9.29
C ASP A 313 -14.58 -25.87 8.45
N LEU A 314 -14.60 -24.95 7.50
CA LEU A 314 -13.39 -24.57 6.74
C LEU A 314 -12.30 -23.99 7.64
N ALA A 315 -12.67 -23.08 8.56
CA ALA A 315 -11.72 -22.48 9.49
C ALA A 315 -11.13 -23.54 10.45
N GLN A 316 -11.92 -24.51 10.91
CA GLN A 316 -11.43 -25.62 11.73
C GLN A 316 -10.44 -26.51 10.98
N ASN A 317 -10.65 -26.74 9.68
CA ASN A 317 -9.66 -27.44 8.85
C ASN A 317 -8.33 -26.66 8.79
N LEU A 318 -8.38 -25.34 8.62
CA LEU A 318 -7.18 -24.49 8.61
C LEU A 318 -6.53 -24.42 9.99
N GLN A 319 -7.30 -24.41 11.08
CA GLN A 319 -6.75 -24.51 12.44
C GLN A 319 -5.91 -25.77 12.60
N ARG A 320 -6.44 -26.93 12.19
CA ARG A 320 -5.75 -28.22 12.34
C ARG A 320 -4.46 -28.34 11.53
N MET A 321 -4.37 -27.63 10.41
CA MET A 321 -3.24 -27.76 9.49
C MET A 321 -2.22 -26.61 9.58
N PHE A 322 -2.65 -25.41 10.02
CA PHE A 322 -1.86 -24.18 9.90
C PHE A 322 -2.01 -23.22 11.08
N ASP A 323 -2.61 -23.66 12.19
CA ASP A 323 -2.74 -22.89 13.45
C ASP A 323 -3.38 -21.50 13.26
N LEU A 324 -4.52 -21.46 12.56
CA LEU A 324 -5.22 -20.23 12.18
C LEU A 324 -5.55 -19.31 13.37
N ASP A 325 -6.10 -19.84 14.45
CA ASP A 325 -6.44 -19.11 15.67
C ASP A 325 -5.19 -18.53 16.33
N ASP A 326 -4.06 -19.26 16.35
CA ASP A 326 -2.79 -18.76 16.87
C ASP A 326 -2.26 -17.58 16.04
N ARG A 327 -2.43 -17.64 14.72
CA ARG A 327 -2.11 -16.51 13.81
C ARG A 327 -3.01 -15.32 14.08
N ILE A 328 -4.32 -15.53 14.20
CA ILE A 328 -5.28 -14.48 14.56
C ILE A 328 -4.91 -13.87 15.91
N GLN A 329 -4.65 -14.68 16.93
CA GLN A 329 -4.25 -14.23 18.26
C GLN A 329 -2.96 -13.44 18.22
N THR A 330 -1.96 -13.88 17.45
CA THR A 330 -0.69 -13.18 17.25
C THR A 330 -0.92 -11.78 16.67
N GLN A 331 -1.80 -11.64 15.67
CA GLN A 331 -2.15 -10.32 15.14
C GLN A 331 -2.93 -9.49 16.17
N CYS A 332 -3.93 -10.07 16.84
CA CYS A 332 -4.76 -9.40 17.84
C CYS A 332 -3.99 -8.89 19.06
N THR A 333 -2.92 -9.57 19.48
CA THR A 333 -2.15 -9.25 20.70
C THR A 333 -0.85 -8.51 20.42
N LYS A 334 -0.55 -8.22 19.15
CA LYS A 334 0.70 -7.60 18.73
C LYS A 334 0.86 -6.21 19.38
N ALA A 335 1.96 -5.99 20.11
CA ALA A 335 2.27 -4.70 20.73
C ALA A 335 2.42 -3.55 19.70
N THR A 336 2.74 -3.89 18.45
CA THR A 336 2.82 -2.93 17.34
C THR A 336 1.49 -2.71 16.63
N PHE A 337 0.38 -3.30 17.11
CA PHE A 337 -0.96 -3.03 16.57
C PHE A 337 -1.38 -1.62 16.99
N LYS A 338 -1.03 -0.66 16.15
CA LYS A 338 -1.19 0.78 16.37
C LYS A 338 -1.73 1.39 15.08
N PRO A 339 -3.06 1.35 14.87
CA PRO A 339 -3.65 1.77 13.61
C PRO A 339 -3.45 3.25 13.34
N ILE A 340 -3.11 3.57 12.09
CA ILE A 340 -2.90 4.93 11.58
C ILE A 340 -3.71 5.14 10.31
N VAL A 341 -4.04 6.39 10.01
CA VAL A 341 -4.56 6.79 8.69
C VAL A 341 -3.37 6.85 7.76
N HIS A 342 -3.47 6.15 6.63
CA HIS A 342 -2.41 6.17 5.63
C HIS A 342 -2.39 7.48 4.84
N CYS A 343 -1.22 7.87 4.35
CA CYS A 343 -0.95 9.13 3.68
C CYS A 343 -1.83 9.38 2.44
N GLU A 344 -2.17 8.34 1.68
CA GLU A 344 -3.06 8.43 0.53
C GLU A 344 -4.43 8.99 0.96
N ILE A 345 -4.92 8.53 2.11
CA ILE A 345 -6.21 8.94 2.70
C ILE A 345 -6.10 10.32 3.34
N LEU A 346 -4.96 10.64 3.97
CA LEU A 346 -4.72 11.98 4.53
C LEU A 346 -4.80 13.07 3.47
N VAL A 347 -4.11 12.90 2.33
CA VAL A 347 -4.16 13.86 1.22
C VAL A 347 -5.59 13.96 0.66
N LEU A 348 -6.26 12.82 0.45
CA LEU A 348 -7.63 12.80 -0.05
C LEU A 348 -8.58 13.56 0.87
N GLU A 349 -8.57 13.28 2.18
CA GLU A 349 -9.50 13.91 3.12
C GLU A 349 -9.18 15.39 3.34
N TRP A 350 -7.92 15.80 3.24
CA TRP A 350 -7.53 17.21 3.19
C TRP A 350 -8.14 17.93 1.97
N ILE A 351 -8.04 17.34 0.78
CA ILE A 351 -8.65 17.91 -0.45
C ILE A 351 -10.17 17.93 -0.35
N MET A 352 -10.78 16.91 0.27
CA MET A 352 -12.22 16.87 0.51
C MET A 352 -12.67 17.97 1.47
N ALA A 353 -11.89 18.26 2.52
CA ALA A 353 -12.15 19.35 3.46
C ALA A 353 -12.04 20.71 2.77
N LEU A 354 -10.97 20.93 2.00
CA LEU A 354 -10.77 22.16 1.22
C LEU A 354 -11.94 22.42 0.26
N ASN A 355 -12.40 21.39 -0.46
CA ASN A 355 -13.57 21.51 -1.33
C ASN A 355 -14.85 21.92 -0.58
N ARG A 356 -15.03 21.45 0.67
CA ARG A 356 -16.19 21.86 1.49
C ARG A 356 -16.06 23.32 1.91
N GLU A 357 -14.86 23.78 2.26
CA GLU A 357 -14.59 25.17 2.63
C GLU A 357 -14.84 26.10 1.43
N MET A 358 -14.26 25.81 0.27
CA MET A 358 -14.51 26.58 -0.96
C MET A 358 -16.00 26.65 -1.33
N ALA A 359 -16.73 25.54 -1.19
CA ALA A 359 -18.17 25.52 -1.45
C ALA A 359 -18.98 26.40 -0.48
N ARG A 360 -18.57 26.52 0.79
CA ARG A 360 -19.21 27.45 1.76
C ARG A 360 -18.98 28.91 1.37
N GLU A 361 -17.83 29.21 0.81
CA GLU A 361 -17.44 30.54 0.34
C GLU A 361 -17.93 30.82 -1.10
N HIS A 362 -18.71 29.92 -1.70
CA HIS A 362 -19.22 30.02 -3.08
C HIS A 362 -18.11 30.10 -4.14
N HIS A 363 -16.91 29.61 -3.82
CA HIS A 363 -15.82 29.45 -4.77
C HIS A 363 -15.96 28.13 -5.56
N PRO A 364 -15.39 28.06 -6.78
CA PRO A 364 -15.32 26.81 -7.53
C PRO A 364 -14.55 25.74 -6.73
N ARG A 365 -14.74 24.47 -7.11
CA ARG A 365 -14.01 23.37 -6.49
C ARG A 365 -12.52 23.48 -6.78
N VAL A 366 -11.74 22.77 -5.97
CA VAL A 366 -10.30 22.58 -6.21
C VAL A 366 -10.10 21.97 -7.59
N THR A 367 -9.23 22.59 -8.38
CA THR A 367 -8.80 22.10 -9.68
C THR A 367 -7.48 21.35 -9.52
N PHE A 368 -7.34 20.21 -10.20
CA PHE A 368 -6.06 19.50 -10.30
C PHE A 368 -5.33 19.96 -11.54
N PHE A 369 -4.00 19.82 -11.56
CA PHE A 369 -3.24 20.05 -12.80
C PHE A 369 -3.85 19.29 -13.98
N LYS A 370 -4.25 20.03 -15.03
CA LYS A 370 -4.92 19.50 -16.23
C LYS A 370 -6.19 18.68 -15.97
N ASP A 371 -6.88 18.95 -14.87
CA ASP A 371 -8.05 18.20 -14.38
C ASP A 371 -7.78 16.72 -14.05
N TRP A 372 -6.50 16.33 -13.97
CA TRP A 372 -6.10 14.96 -13.60
C TRP A 372 -6.19 14.77 -12.09
N SER A 373 -7.40 14.47 -11.63
CA SER A 373 -7.74 14.21 -10.22
C SER A 373 -7.03 12.96 -9.67
N TYR A 374 -5.76 13.10 -9.31
CA TYR A 374 -4.89 11.98 -8.97
C TYR A 374 -3.98 12.27 -7.77
N ILE A 375 -3.87 11.30 -6.87
CA ILE A 375 -2.94 11.27 -5.75
C ILE A 375 -1.87 10.22 -6.04
N GLY A 376 -0.63 10.68 -6.25
CA GLY A 376 0.53 9.81 -6.41
C GLY A 376 1.11 9.40 -5.06
N SER A 377 1.73 8.22 -4.99
CA SER A 377 2.28 7.68 -3.75
C SER A 377 3.60 6.95 -3.98
N SER A 378 4.47 6.95 -2.97
CA SER A 378 5.80 6.35 -3.05
C SER A 378 5.75 4.83 -3.27
N LYS A 379 4.64 4.22 -2.86
CA LYS A 379 4.31 2.80 -3.04
C LYS A 379 2.88 2.64 -3.56
N PRO A 380 2.59 1.58 -4.34
CA PRO A 380 1.22 1.18 -4.64
C PRO A 380 0.31 1.22 -3.40
N ALA A 381 -0.96 1.57 -3.57
CA ALA A 381 -1.89 1.62 -2.45
C ALA A 381 -2.04 0.25 -1.78
N CYS A 382 -2.20 0.23 -0.45
CA CYS A 382 -2.55 -1.00 0.23
C CYS A 382 -3.99 -1.41 -0.06
N GLN A 383 -4.34 -2.66 0.24
CA GLN A 383 -5.69 -3.17 -0.06
C GLN A 383 -6.80 -2.37 0.65
N LEU A 384 -6.56 -1.91 1.88
CA LEU A 384 -7.56 -1.12 2.61
C LEU A 384 -7.67 0.31 2.07
N CYS A 385 -6.57 0.94 1.66
CA CYS A 385 -6.62 2.22 0.94
C CYS A 385 -7.37 2.05 -0.39
N ARG A 386 -7.10 0.97 -1.13
CA ARG A 386 -7.81 0.66 -2.38
C ARG A 386 -9.32 0.53 -2.15
N TYR A 387 -9.76 -0.27 -1.17
CA TYR A 387 -11.20 -0.37 -0.88
C TYR A 387 -11.83 0.96 -0.51
N TYR A 388 -11.10 1.83 0.22
CA TYR A 388 -11.57 3.17 0.53
C TYR A 388 -11.81 3.96 -0.76
N PHE A 389 -10.76 4.16 -1.58
CA PHE A 389 -10.83 4.90 -2.85
C PHE A 389 -11.82 4.31 -3.87
N ASP A 390 -12.00 2.99 -3.90
CA ASP A 390 -12.94 2.30 -4.80
C ASP A 390 -14.41 2.44 -4.35
N THR A 391 -14.72 3.23 -3.32
CA THR A 391 -16.10 3.46 -2.90
C THR A 391 -16.78 4.43 -3.86
N ALA A 392 -17.75 3.91 -4.63
CA ALA A 392 -18.41 4.65 -5.69
C ALA A 392 -19.03 5.98 -5.21
N GLY A 393 -18.72 7.06 -5.92
CA GLY A 393 -19.30 8.38 -5.71
C GLY A 393 -18.83 9.12 -4.44
N GLN A 394 -17.88 8.58 -3.68
CA GLN A 394 -17.48 9.19 -2.39
C GLN A 394 -16.26 10.11 -2.49
N HIS A 395 -15.57 10.17 -3.63
CA HIS A 395 -14.26 10.83 -3.76
C HIS A 395 -14.17 11.87 -4.88
N ASN A 396 -15.30 12.34 -5.43
CA ASN A 396 -15.33 13.32 -6.52
C ASN A 396 -14.44 12.94 -7.73
N GLY A 397 -14.29 11.64 -8.02
CA GLY A 397 -13.44 11.16 -9.12
C GLY A 397 -11.94 11.17 -8.83
N ILE A 398 -11.49 11.54 -7.62
CA ILE A 398 -10.07 11.48 -7.24
C ILE A 398 -9.61 10.02 -7.19
N ARG A 399 -8.57 9.73 -7.96
CA ARG A 399 -7.95 8.42 -8.07
C ARG A 399 -6.64 8.37 -7.30
N THR A 400 -6.21 7.16 -6.97
CA THR A 400 -4.89 6.90 -6.36
C THR A 400 -4.10 5.89 -7.19
N ARG A 401 -2.85 5.67 -6.81
CA ARG A 401 -2.00 4.65 -7.39
C ARG A 401 -2.63 3.26 -7.25
N ALA A 402 -2.60 2.49 -8.34
CA ALA A 402 -3.04 1.09 -8.33
C ALA A 402 -2.40 0.30 -7.18
N GLY A 403 -3.15 -0.60 -6.56
CA GLY A 403 -2.73 -1.26 -5.33
C GLY A 403 -1.74 -2.42 -5.52
N HIS A 404 -0.95 -2.75 -4.50
CA HIS A 404 -0.11 -3.97 -4.49
C HIS A 404 -0.82 -5.21 -3.90
N GLY A 405 -2.06 -5.06 -3.41
CA GLY A 405 -2.86 -6.17 -2.87
C GLY A 405 -2.53 -6.62 -1.44
N ASN A 406 -1.58 -5.99 -0.74
CA ASN A 406 -1.26 -6.39 0.64
C ASN A 406 -2.18 -5.70 1.63
N LEU A 407 -2.60 -6.47 2.63
CA LEU A 407 -3.38 -6.02 3.76
C LEU A 407 -2.48 -5.64 4.95
N TYR A 408 -2.71 -4.46 5.51
CA TYR A 408 -2.05 -3.98 6.74
C TYR A 408 -3.09 -3.80 7.85
N THR A 409 -2.86 -4.45 8.98
CA THR A 409 -3.72 -4.36 10.18
C THR A 409 -3.63 -3.01 10.88
N ASN A 410 -2.52 -2.29 10.70
CA ASN A 410 -2.29 -0.94 11.24
C ASN A 410 -2.93 0.17 10.41
N TRP A 411 -4.11 -0.08 9.83
CA TRP A 411 -4.89 0.91 9.09
C TRP A 411 -6.12 1.31 9.90
N ARG A 412 -6.51 2.60 9.88
CA ARG A 412 -7.78 3.08 10.44
C ARG A 412 -8.50 4.04 9.50
N PHE A 413 -9.80 4.22 9.76
CA PHE A 413 -10.59 5.26 9.11
C PHE A 413 -10.05 6.66 9.45
N PRO A 414 -10.16 7.62 8.52
CA PRO A 414 -9.81 9.00 8.81
C PRO A 414 -10.68 9.61 9.90
N ASP A 415 -10.12 10.60 10.58
CA ASP A 415 -10.81 11.38 11.61
C ASP A 415 -11.99 12.14 10.97
N LEU A 416 -13.10 12.21 11.70
CA LEU A 416 -14.29 12.98 11.30
C LEU A 416 -14.48 14.10 12.30
N HIS A 417 -14.52 15.34 11.82
CA HIS A 417 -14.69 16.52 12.65
C HIS A 417 -16.16 16.93 12.72
N GLU A 418 -16.59 17.59 13.80
CA GLU A 418 -17.98 18.07 13.91
C GLU A 418 -18.36 19.03 12.77
N SER A 419 -17.41 19.84 12.32
CA SER A 419 -17.53 20.72 11.15
C SER A 419 -17.83 19.99 9.84
N ASP A 420 -17.61 18.68 9.75
CA ASP A 420 -18.01 17.88 8.59
C ASP A 420 -19.53 17.65 8.50
N GLY A 421 -20.23 17.85 9.63
CA GLY A 421 -21.68 17.82 9.73
C GLY A 421 -22.31 16.50 9.29
N ARG A 422 -23.61 16.55 8.96
CA ARG A 422 -24.39 15.36 8.56
C ARG A 422 -23.88 14.73 7.26
N PHE A 423 -23.38 15.55 6.33
CA PHE A 423 -22.84 15.05 5.07
C PHE A 423 -21.60 14.19 5.29
N GLY A 424 -20.63 14.66 6.09
CA GLY A 424 -19.45 13.88 6.43
C GLY A 424 -19.77 12.58 7.17
N GLN A 425 -20.74 12.62 8.10
CA GLN A 425 -21.22 11.43 8.80
C GLN A 425 -21.83 10.40 7.83
N ALA A 426 -22.71 10.84 6.91
CA ALA A 426 -23.33 9.97 5.92
C ALA A 426 -22.29 9.38 4.96
N ARG A 427 -21.36 10.19 4.46
CA ARG A 427 -20.24 9.76 3.61
C ARG A 427 -19.38 8.70 4.32
N ARG A 428 -18.95 8.96 5.56
CA ARG A 428 -18.15 8.01 6.33
C ARG A 428 -18.90 6.69 6.53
N GLN A 429 -20.19 6.74 6.81
CA GLN A 429 -21.01 5.54 7.00
C GLN A 429 -21.19 4.74 5.70
N SER A 430 -21.34 5.43 4.56
CA SER A 430 -21.38 4.83 3.22
C SER A 430 -20.09 4.08 2.90
N ILE A 431 -18.94 4.76 3.06
CA ILE A 431 -17.61 4.16 2.86
C ILE A 431 -17.40 2.98 3.82
N PHE A 432 -17.75 3.15 5.09
CA PHE A 432 -17.64 2.09 6.09
C PHE A 432 -18.39 0.82 5.67
N ASN A 433 -19.64 0.95 5.23
CA ASN A 433 -20.43 -0.21 4.84
C ASN A 433 -19.85 -0.90 3.60
N SER A 434 -19.48 -0.13 2.57
CA SER A 434 -18.90 -0.67 1.34
C SER A 434 -17.57 -1.38 1.59
N MET A 435 -16.68 -0.80 2.40
CA MET A 435 -15.41 -1.44 2.75
C MET A 435 -15.62 -2.74 3.52
N ILE A 436 -16.54 -2.76 4.49
CA ILE A 436 -16.83 -3.95 5.30
C ILE A 436 -17.32 -5.10 4.42
N GLU A 437 -18.19 -4.81 3.45
CA GLU A 437 -18.68 -5.79 2.48
C GLU A 437 -17.52 -6.39 1.69
N LYS A 438 -16.67 -5.56 1.07
CA LYS A 438 -15.50 -6.02 0.30
C LYS A 438 -14.51 -6.83 1.14
N ILE A 439 -14.18 -6.36 2.35
CA ILE A 439 -13.26 -7.07 3.26
C ILE A 439 -13.81 -8.45 3.62
N ARG A 440 -15.12 -8.55 3.92
CA ARG A 440 -15.76 -9.83 4.26
C ARG A 440 -15.80 -10.76 3.07
N HIS A 441 -16.20 -10.24 1.91
CA HIS A 441 -16.24 -10.99 0.66
C HIS A 441 -14.87 -11.62 0.36
N ASP A 442 -13.80 -10.82 0.40
CA ASP A 442 -12.47 -11.31 0.06
C ASP A 442 -11.91 -12.25 1.13
N ALA A 443 -12.17 -12.00 2.42
CA ALA A 443 -11.80 -12.92 3.50
C ALA A 443 -12.46 -14.29 3.33
N PHE A 444 -13.76 -14.34 3.03
CA PHE A 444 -14.46 -15.59 2.77
C PHE A 444 -14.04 -16.24 1.45
N GLY A 445 -13.77 -15.43 0.42
CA GLY A 445 -13.22 -15.90 -0.85
C GLY A 445 -11.91 -16.66 -0.64
N ILE A 446 -10.99 -16.12 0.16
CA ILE A 446 -9.72 -16.79 0.48
C ILE A 446 -9.95 -18.06 1.31
N LEU A 447 -10.87 -18.01 2.28
CA LEU A 447 -11.21 -19.17 3.10
C LEU A 447 -11.74 -20.34 2.25
N VAL A 448 -12.53 -20.05 1.21
CA VAL A 448 -13.10 -21.04 0.29
C VAL A 448 -12.10 -21.48 -0.78
N MET A 449 -11.48 -20.54 -1.48
CA MET A 449 -10.62 -20.81 -2.63
C MET A 449 -9.18 -21.19 -2.28
N ARG A 450 -8.76 -20.97 -1.02
CA ARG A 450 -7.38 -21.18 -0.53
C ARG A 450 -6.30 -20.49 -1.39
N ASN A 451 -6.62 -19.34 -1.95
CA ASN A 451 -5.69 -18.49 -2.68
C ASN A 451 -5.88 -17.03 -2.25
N SER A 452 -4.82 -16.23 -2.30
CA SER A 452 -4.89 -14.80 -1.95
C SER A 452 -4.15 -13.94 -2.96
N GLU A 453 -4.52 -12.67 -3.02
CA GLU A 453 -3.82 -11.65 -3.79
C GLU A 453 -2.82 -10.91 -2.90
N GLY A 454 -1.67 -10.49 -3.47
CA GLY A 454 -0.63 -9.76 -2.74
C GLY A 454 0.78 -9.94 -3.31
N LYS A 455 1.72 -9.14 -2.79
CA LYS A 455 3.16 -9.20 -3.10
C LYS A 455 3.99 -9.32 -1.84
N ARG A 456 5.11 -10.04 -1.91
CA ARG A 456 6.09 -10.07 -0.80
C ARG A 456 6.64 -8.68 -0.47
N HIS A 457 6.97 -7.91 -1.51
CA HIS A 457 7.40 -6.52 -1.40
C HIS A 457 6.28 -5.60 -1.85
N ASP A 458 6.02 -4.57 -1.07
CA ASP A 458 4.98 -3.56 -1.28
C ASP A 458 5.32 -2.53 -2.37
N SER A 459 6.33 -2.82 -3.18
CA SER A 459 6.96 -1.86 -4.09
C SER A 459 6.90 -2.34 -5.53
N SER A 460 6.89 -1.42 -6.48
CA SER A 460 6.64 -1.70 -7.90
C SER A 460 7.82 -2.30 -8.68
N THR A 461 8.82 -2.87 -8.00
CA THR A 461 9.88 -3.63 -8.69
C THR A 461 9.24 -4.89 -9.30
N HIS A 462 9.47 -5.11 -10.60
CA HIS A 462 8.90 -6.14 -11.49
C HIS A 462 8.12 -7.32 -10.85
N PRO A 463 6.94 -7.70 -11.36
CA PRO A 463 6.11 -8.74 -10.76
C PRO A 463 6.77 -10.11 -10.61
N LEU A 464 6.31 -10.83 -9.59
CA LEU A 464 6.36 -12.29 -9.48
C LEU A 464 5.28 -12.85 -10.42
N MET A 465 5.65 -13.68 -11.40
CA MET A 465 4.69 -14.56 -12.08
C MET A 465 4.68 -15.92 -11.36
N SER A 466 3.51 -16.53 -11.18
CA SER A 466 3.41 -17.89 -10.66
C SER A 466 2.88 -18.85 -11.72
N VAL A 467 3.51 -20.01 -11.79
CA VAL A 467 3.10 -21.20 -12.56
C VAL A 467 1.91 -21.84 -11.85
N ARG A 468 0.86 -22.20 -12.60
CA ARG A 468 -0.24 -23.01 -12.10
C ARG A 468 0.28 -24.40 -11.73
N TYR A 469 0.08 -24.82 -10.49
CA TYR A 469 0.16 -26.24 -10.14
C TYR A 469 -1.14 -26.90 -10.59
N THR A 470 -1.07 -27.68 -11.67
CA THR A 470 -2.06 -28.72 -11.96
C THR A 470 -1.58 -30.03 -11.35
N ASP A 471 -2.55 -30.81 -10.88
CA ASP A 471 -2.48 -32.20 -10.41
C ASP A 471 -1.96 -32.43 -8.99
N VAL A 472 -2.88 -32.38 -8.02
CA VAL A 472 -3.38 -33.60 -7.33
C VAL A 472 -4.86 -33.38 -6.99
N GLN A 473 -5.76 -33.80 -7.87
CA GLN A 473 -7.12 -34.14 -7.45
C GLN A 473 -7.01 -35.41 -6.61
N THR A 474 -7.20 -35.30 -5.30
CA THR A 474 -7.73 -36.41 -4.53
C THR A 474 -9.21 -36.17 -4.35
N GLU A 475 -9.99 -37.12 -4.82
CA GLU A 475 -11.45 -37.15 -4.89
C GLU A 475 -12.11 -36.66 -3.60
N LEU A 476 -12.73 -35.49 -3.66
CA LEU A 476 -13.89 -35.16 -2.84
C LEU A 476 -14.96 -34.62 -3.79
N SER A 477 -16.06 -35.35 -3.83
CA SER A 477 -17.17 -35.25 -4.77
C SER A 477 -17.56 -33.82 -5.15
N VAL A 478 -17.50 -33.57 -6.45
CA VAL A 478 -18.13 -32.44 -7.13
C VAL A 478 -19.64 -32.57 -6.96
N GLY A 479 -20.22 -31.73 -6.11
CA GLY A 479 -21.67 -31.62 -5.93
C GLY A 479 -22.05 -30.19 -5.59
N ASN A 480 -22.54 -29.46 -6.61
CA ASN A 480 -23.22 -28.16 -6.55
C ASN A 480 -22.54 -27.06 -5.72
N LEU A 481 -21.57 -26.37 -6.33
CA LEU A 481 -21.23 -24.99 -5.95
C LEU A 481 -22.31 -24.05 -6.51
N PRO A 482 -22.97 -23.22 -5.69
CA PRO A 482 -23.74 -22.08 -6.21
C PRO A 482 -22.81 -21.02 -6.81
N SER A 483 -23.35 -20.28 -7.79
CA SER A 483 -22.67 -19.19 -8.49
C SER A 483 -22.22 -18.10 -7.52
N VAL A 484 -21.05 -17.49 -7.80
CA VAL A 484 -20.50 -16.32 -7.09
C VAL A 484 -21.49 -15.13 -7.11
N ASP A 485 -22.44 -15.10 -8.06
CA ASP A 485 -23.46 -14.07 -8.18
C ASP A 485 -24.54 -14.10 -7.08
N GLU A 486 -24.78 -15.25 -6.42
CA GLU A 486 -25.76 -15.37 -5.32
C GLU A 486 -25.27 -14.73 -3.99
N LEU A 487 -23.98 -14.39 -3.88
CA LEU A 487 -23.44 -13.74 -2.69
C LEU A 487 -23.85 -12.26 -2.59
N GLY A 488 -24.13 -11.59 -3.70
CA GLY A 488 -24.45 -10.15 -3.71
C GLY A 488 -25.82 -9.79 -3.12
N GLU A 489 -26.84 -10.63 -3.34
CA GLU A 489 -28.22 -10.29 -2.95
C GLU A 489 -28.51 -10.52 -1.45
N VAL A 490 -27.77 -11.41 -0.78
CA VAL A 490 -27.98 -11.73 0.64
C VAL A 490 -27.30 -10.70 1.57
N PHE A 491 -26.32 -9.93 1.08
CA PHE A 491 -25.66 -8.87 1.87
C PHE A 491 -26.45 -7.55 1.93
N ALA A 492 -27.24 -7.24 0.90
CA ALA A 492 -28.03 -6.00 0.84
C ALA A 492 -29.15 -5.96 1.91
N THR A 493 -29.75 -7.10 2.23
CA THR A 493 -30.89 -7.18 3.17
C THR A 493 -30.50 -6.96 4.64
N GLY A 494 -29.20 -7.05 4.98
CA GLY A 494 -28.70 -6.85 6.35
C GLY A 494 -28.31 -5.41 6.71
N LEU A 495 -28.51 -4.44 5.80
CA LEU A 495 -28.04 -3.06 5.95
C LEU A 495 -29.16 -2.00 6.03
N SER A 496 -30.43 -2.36 5.85
CA SER A 496 -31.54 -1.42 6.10
C SER A 496 -31.73 -1.20 7.60
N LEU A 497 -31.32 -0.02 8.08
CA LEU A 497 -31.85 0.57 9.30
C LEU A 497 -33.09 1.37 8.89
N ASP A 498 -34.27 0.76 9.03
CA ASP A 498 -35.53 1.47 8.82
C ASP A 498 -35.63 2.66 9.79
N SER A 499 -35.93 3.83 9.21
CA SER A 499 -36.32 5.02 9.95
C SER A 499 -37.82 4.92 10.30
N PRO A 500 -38.28 5.47 11.44
CA PRO A 500 -39.67 5.35 11.84
C PRO A 500 -40.52 6.28 10.98
N SER A 501 -41.32 5.73 10.06
CA SER A 501 -42.39 6.46 9.41
C SER A 501 -43.66 6.37 10.25
N ASN A 502 -44.08 7.52 10.76
CA ASN A 502 -45.44 7.79 11.19
C ASN A 502 -46.43 7.47 10.06
N SER A 503 -47.51 6.80 10.41
CA SER A 503 -48.82 7.00 9.78
C SER A 503 -49.91 6.62 10.77
N LEU A 504 -50.74 7.62 11.04
CA LEU A 504 -52.04 7.56 11.71
C LEU A 504 -53.06 6.87 10.79
N GLU A 505 -54.04 6.19 11.39
CA GLU A 505 -55.44 5.93 10.99
C GLU A 505 -55.91 4.68 11.78
N GLU A 506 -56.57 4.81 12.93
CA GLU A 506 -58.03 4.98 13.16
C GLU A 506 -58.96 3.87 12.62
N SER A 507 -59.87 3.44 13.52
CA SER A 507 -61.10 2.62 13.35
C SER A 507 -60.91 1.11 13.10
N ASP A 508 -61.65 0.17 13.69
CA ASP A 508 -62.81 0.16 14.61
C ASP A 508 -62.96 -1.26 15.22
N PHE A 509 -63.58 -1.35 16.42
CA PHE A 509 -64.54 -2.35 16.96
C PHE A 509 -64.32 -3.86 16.67
N ASP A 510 -64.45 -4.84 17.56
CA ASP A 510 -65.14 -5.00 18.86
C ASP A 510 -64.71 -6.35 19.49
N ASP A 511 -64.78 -6.45 20.83
CA ASP A 511 -65.24 -7.57 21.69
C ASP A 511 -64.75 -9.02 21.43
N GLU A 512 -64.46 -9.90 22.40
CA GLU A 512 -64.89 -10.02 23.79
C GLU A 512 -64.03 -11.11 24.49
N ASP A 513 -63.92 -11.01 25.82
CA ASP A 513 -63.76 -12.10 26.82
C ASP A 513 -62.50 -13.00 26.77
N GLY A 514 -61.75 -13.30 27.83
CA GLY A 514 -61.94 -13.21 29.27
C GLY A 514 -60.99 -14.26 29.91
N GLY A 515 -60.53 -14.05 31.14
CA GLY A 515 -60.06 -15.15 32.00
C GLY A 515 -58.58 -15.16 32.43
N THR A 516 -58.36 -14.61 33.63
CA THR A 516 -57.28 -14.93 34.57
C THR A 516 -57.12 -16.43 34.87
N SER A 517 -55.87 -16.92 35.01
CA SER A 517 -55.35 -17.49 36.28
C SER A 517 -53.91 -18.02 36.15
N LEU A 518 -53.10 -17.60 37.14
CA LEU A 518 -51.83 -18.15 37.65
C LEU A 518 -50.58 -18.12 36.76
#